data_AF-A0A560KWT9-F1
#
_entry.id   AF-A0A560KWT9-F1
#
_cell.length_a   1.000
_cell.length_b   1.000
_cell.length_c   1.000
_cell.angle_alpha   90.00
_cell.angle_beta   90.00
_cell.angle_gamma   90.00
#
_symmetry.space_group_name_H-M   'P 1'
#
loop_
_entity.id
_entity.type
_entity.pdbx_description
1 polymer ?
#
loop_
_entity_poly.entity_id
_entity_poly.type
_entity_poly.pdbx_seq_one_letter_code
_entity_poly.pdbx_strand_id
1 'polypeptide(L)'
;MKLGFEESQTSYTSGSQSARAWTEAWVKAWAYCPHCGTAKMSQFPNNSPVADFLCGSCSEEFELKSQKGKFGPKVADGAYKTKCERLAASNNPNLLLMNYDLKTLAVVNLLIVPKHFFVHDIIEERKPLAATARRAGWIGSNILLGKVPESGKIHIVQNGVIRDKELVLAEWQKTLFLRDQSLESRGWLLDVMKCVESLGKRDFTLEEVYAFERHLGDLYPGNQNVRPKIRQQLQFLRDRGFIEFLARGNYRLKS
;
A
#
# COMPACT_ATOMS: atom_id res chain seq x y z
N MET A 1 13.53 -0.95 17.93
CA MET A 1 12.28 -0.17 17.82
C MET A 1 11.48 -0.37 19.11
N LYS A 2 10.90 0.68 19.67
CA LYS A 2 9.93 0.58 20.79
C LYS A 2 8.52 0.80 20.26
N LEU A 3 7.52 0.12 20.83
CA LEU A 3 6.12 0.23 20.34
C LEU A 3 5.33 1.35 21.00
N GLY A 4 5.65 1.70 22.25
CA GLY A 4 4.98 2.77 22.99
C GLY A 4 5.22 4.15 22.37
N PHE A 5 4.21 4.99 22.43
CA PHE A 5 4.33 6.40 22.12
C PHE A 5 4.93 7.17 23.29
N GLU A 6 5.68 8.22 22.99
CA GLU A 6 6.16 9.16 24.00
C GLU A 6 5.04 10.12 24.40
N GLU A 7 5.04 10.57 25.67
CA GLU A 7 4.08 11.57 26.13
C GLU A 7 4.27 12.88 25.38
N SER A 8 3.19 13.35 24.74
CA SER A 8 3.18 14.65 24.07
C SER A 8 3.28 15.77 25.09
N GLN A 9 4.32 16.61 24.99
CA GLN A 9 4.42 17.84 25.78
C GLN A 9 3.39 18.92 25.37
N THR A 10 2.72 18.75 24.22
CA THR A 10 1.74 19.69 23.70
C THR A 10 0.32 19.20 23.96
N SER A 11 -0.51 20.02 24.62
CA SER A 11 -1.93 19.73 24.78
C SER A 11 -2.71 20.10 23.52
N TYR A 12 -3.34 19.12 22.86
CA TYR A 12 -4.29 19.38 21.79
C TYR A 12 -5.71 19.16 22.27
N THR A 13 -6.64 20.00 21.80
CA THR A 13 -8.08 19.87 22.11
C THR A 13 -8.76 18.78 21.28
N SER A 14 -8.25 18.50 20.08
CA SER A 14 -8.78 17.46 19.21
C SER A 14 -8.02 16.14 19.36
N GLY A 15 -8.74 15.06 19.62
CA GLY A 15 -8.17 13.71 19.62
C GLY A 15 -7.49 13.35 18.30
N SER A 16 -7.90 13.90 17.15
CA SER A 16 -7.23 13.68 15.86
C SER A 16 -5.89 14.43 15.73
N GLN A 17 -5.74 15.58 16.40
CA GLN A 17 -4.50 16.34 16.41
C GLN A 17 -3.50 15.71 17.37
N SER A 18 -3.95 15.31 18.56
CA SER A 18 -3.17 14.43 19.44
C SER A 18 -2.75 13.19 18.67
N ALA A 19 -3.70 12.56 17.96
CA ALA A 19 -3.49 11.35 17.16
C ALA A 19 -2.35 11.50 16.13
N ARG A 20 -2.25 12.68 15.54
CA ARG A 20 -1.23 13.01 14.53
C ARG A 20 0.15 13.18 15.17
N ALA A 21 0.25 13.97 16.24
CA ALA A 21 1.52 14.37 16.85
C ALA A 21 2.37 13.17 17.31
N TRP A 22 1.83 12.34 18.21
CA TRP A 22 2.49 11.13 18.71
C TRP A 22 2.74 10.04 17.62
N THR A 23 1.89 9.89 16.59
CA THR A 23 2.12 8.87 15.54
C THR A 23 3.20 9.31 14.56
N GLU A 24 3.22 10.59 14.16
CA GLU A 24 4.31 11.14 13.34
C GLU A 24 5.64 11.16 14.11
N ALA A 25 5.62 11.55 15.40
CA ALA A 25 6.80 11.50 16.26
C ALA A 25 7.36 10.09 16.39
N TRP A 26 6.50 9.09 16.54
CA TRP A 26 6.92 7.69 16.61
C TRP A 26 7.56 7.22 15.30
N VAL A 27 6.97 7.54 14.14
CA VAL A 27 7.57 7.19 12.84
C VAL A 27 8.94 7.84 12.69
N LYS A 28 9.06 9.12 13.02
CA LYS A 28 10.34 9.85 12.99
C LYS A 28 11.41 9.21 13.88
N ALA A 29 11.02 8.72 15.06
CA ALA A 29 11.94 8.16 16.04
C ALA A 29 12.35 6.71 15.71
N TRP A 30 11.41 5.90 15.20
CA TRP A 30 11.57 4.44 15.18
C TRP A 30 11.47 3.79 13.80
N ALA A 31 10.72 4.37 12.87
CA ALA A 31 10.58 3.78 11.55
C ALA A 31 11.85 3.99 10.70
N TYR A 32 12.14 3.00 9.86
CA TYR A 32 13.24 3.04 8.90
C TYR A 32 12.68 3.04 7.48
N CYS A 33 13.52 3.41 6.51
CA CYS A 33 13.13 3.33 5.11
C CYS A 33 13.09 1.87 4.64
N PRO A 34 11.94 1.34 4.20
CA PRO A 34 11.82 -0.04 3.72
C PRO A 34 12.51 -0.29 2.37
N HIS A 35 12.90 0.77 1.65
CA HIS A 35 13.59 0.63 0.38
C HIS A 35 15.10 0.38 0.56
N CYS A 36 15.78 1.22 1.35
CA CYS A 36 17.24 1.20 1.49
C CYS A 36 17.73 0.85 2.90
N GLY A 37 16.82 0.65 3.87
CA GLY A 37 17.18 0.31 5.25
C GLY A 37 17.73 1.48 6.08
N THR A 38 17.76 2.71 5.56
CA THR A 38 18.19 3.89 6.32
C THR A 38 17.37 4.03 7.60
N ALA A 39 18.06 4.16 8.73
CA ALA A 39 17.46 4.04 10.07
C ALA A 39 16.50 5.19 10.44
N LYS A 40 16.59 6.33 9.76
CA LYS A 40 15.74 7.50 10.04
C LYS A 40 15.23 8.12 8.74
N MET A 41 13.99 8.59 8.80
CA MET A 41 13.38 9.41 7.75
C MET A 41 13.16 10.82 8.31
N SER A 42 13.46 11.84 7.52
CA SER A 42 13.16 13.22 7.89
C SER A 42 11.66 13.48 7.70
N GLN A 43 11.10 14.32 8.55
CA GLN A 43 9.71 14.75 8.43
C GLN A 43 9.64 15.99 7.55
N PHE A 44 8.66 16.05 6.64
CA PHE A 44 8.38 17.25 5.88
C PHE A 44 7.79 18.36 6.79
N PRO A 45 7.87 19.63 6.38
CA PRO A 45 7.15 20.70 7.06
C PRO A 45 5.64 20.44 7.12
N ASN A 46 4.99 20.91 8.18
CA ASN A 46 3.54 20.82 8.31
C ASN A 46 2.83 21.41 7.08
N ASN A 47 1.78 20.72 6.62
CA ASN A 47 1.03 21.05 5.40
C ASN A 47 1.80 20.89 4.09
N SER A 48 2.95 20.19 4.09
CA SER A 48 3.54 19.71 2.83
C SER A 48 2.47 18.94 2.05
N PRO A 49 2.17 19.33 0.81
CA PRO A 49 1.08 18.71 0.07
C PRO A 49 1.38 17.25 -0.22
N VAL A 50 2.66 16.87 -0.39
CA VAL A 50 3.03 15.62 -1.07
C VAL A 50 3.13 14.42 -0.12
N ALA A 51 3.86 14.56 0.97
CA ALA A 51 4.25 13.46 1.86
C ALA A 51 4.55 13.96 3.27
N ASP A 52 4.55 13.05 4.25
CA ASP A 52 4.87 13.34 5.65
C ASP A 52 6.34 13.07 5.97
N PHE A 53 6.97 12.10 5.29
CA PHE A 53 8.36 11.71 5.50
C PHE A 53 9.16 11.56 4.20
N LEU A 54 10.46 11.83 4.28
CA LEU A 54 11.45 11.67 3.23
C LEU A 54 12.62 10.81 3.74
N CYS A 55 13.04 9.82 2.95
CA CYS A 55 14.31 9.16 3.19
C CYS A 55 15.45 9.97 2.57
N GLY A 56 16.33 10.53 3.41
CA GLY A 56 17.49 11.30 2.92
C GLY A 56 18.53 10.51 2.13
N SER A 57 18.48 9.17 2.14
CA SER A 57 19.44 8.33 1.43
C SER A 57 18.99 7.88 0.04
N CYS A 58 17.70 7.65 -0.16
CA CYS A 58 17.16 7.11 -1.43
C CYS A 58 16.01 7.96 -2.00
N SER A 59 15.69 9.07 -1.36
CA SER A 59 14.65 10.02 -1.76
C SER A 59 13.25 9.43 -1.87
N GLU A 60 13.00 8.28 -1.25
CA GLU A 60 11.64 7.76 -1.12
C GLU A 60 10.82 8.64 -0.18
N GLU A 61 9.61 8.94 -0.62
CA GLU A 61 8.63 9.72 0.12
C GLU A 61 7.56 8.81 0.72
N PHE A 62 7.06 9.16 1.89
CA PHE A 62 6.06 8.38 2.61
C PHE A 62 4.95 9.28 3.18
N GLU A 63 3.71 8.88 2.99
CA GLU A 63 2.53 9.47 3.61
C GLU A 63 2.02 8.54 4.71
N LEU A 64 1.75 9.07 5.90
CA LEU A 64 1.26 8.33 7.05
C LEU A 64 -0.25 8.49 7.18
N LYS A 65 -0.97 7.37 7.26
CA LYS A 65 -2.34 7.32 7.78
C LYS A 65 -2.34 6.52 9.07
N SER A 66 -2.96 7.06 10.10
CA SER A 66 -3.05 6.40 11.40
C SER A 66 -4.46 6.38 11.97
N GLN A 67 -4.81 5.31 12.69
CA GLN A 67 -6.09 5.19 13.38
C GLN A 67 -6.04 4.20 14.56
N LYS A 68 -6.95 4.37 15.53
CA LYS A 68 -7.07 3.56 16.75
C LYS A 68 -7.50 2.10 16.57
N GLY A 69 -7.73 1.66 15.34
CA GLY A 69 -8.32 0.35 15.03
C GLY A 69 -7.75 -0.23 13.74
N LYS A 70 -8.02 -1.51 13.48
CA LYS A 70 -7.55 -2.17 12.25
C LYS A 70 -8.07 -1.45 11.01
N PHE A 71 -7.23 -1.34 9.99
CA PHE A 71 -7.68 -0.86 8.69
C PHE A 71 -8.63 -1.87 8.06
N GLY A 72 -9.72 -1.36 7.50
CA GLY A 72 -10.63 -2.15 6.68
C GLY A 72 -10.13 -2.26 5.23
N PRO A 73 -11.01 -2.62 4.29
CA PRO A 73 -10.64 -2.73 2.87
C PRO A 73 -10.37 -1.36 2.21
N LYS A 74 -10.64 -0.25 2.91
CA LYS A 74 -10.35 1.10 2.43
C LYS A 74 -9.93 2.02 3.57
N VAL A 75 -9.15 3.04 3.24
CA VAL A 75 -8.70 4.09 4.16
C VAL A 75 -9.09 5.45 3.61
N ALA A 76 -9.60 6.32 4.48
CA ALA A 76 -9.96 7.68 4.10
C ALA A 76 -8.71 8.48 3.75
N ASP A 77 -8.82 9.29 2.69
CA ASP A 77 -7.73 10.11 2.19
C ASP A 77 -8.19 11.55 1.89
N GLY A 78 -7.27 12.36 1.37
CA GLY A 78 -7.44 13.76 1.06
C GLY A 78 -8.37 14.03 -0.14
N ALA A 79 -8.18 15.19 -0.76
CA ALA A 79 -9.01 15.64 -1.88
C ALA A 79 -8.88 14.69 -3.07
N TYR A 80 -10.01 14.26 -3.64
CA TYR A 80 -10.05 13.29 -4.74
C TYR A 80 -9.25 13.77 -5.95
N LYS A 81 -9.53 14.99 -6.42
CA LYS A 81 -8.87 15.59 -7.59
C LYS A 81 -7.34 15.58 -7.48
N THR A 82 -6.81 16.00 -6.34
CA THR A 82 -5.35 16.04 -6.10
C THR A 82 -4.73 14.64 -6.15
N LYS A 83 -5.43 13.60 -5.67
CA LYS A 83 -4.92 12.22 -5.73
C LYS A 83 -4.94 11.66 -7.15
N CYS A 84 -5.98 11.97 -7.93
CA CYS A 84 -6.02 11.62 -9.34
C CYS A 84 -4.88 12.28 -10.15
N GLU A 85 -4.62 13.57 -9.90
CA GLU A 85 -3.51 14.29 -10.54
C GLU A 85 -2.14 13.64 -10.21
N ARG A 86 -1.95 13.19 -8.97
CA ARG A 86 -0.70 12.53 -8.56
C ARG A 86 -0.52 11.14 -9.14
N LEU A 87 -1.60 10.36 -9.22
CA LEU A 87 -1.61 9.09 -9.93
C LEU A 87 -1.20 9.27 -11.39
N ALA A 88 -1.80 10.25 -12.07
CA ALA A 88 -1.45 10.55 -13.46
C ALA A 88 0.01 11.00 -13.61
N ALA A 89 0.51 11.82 -12.69
CA ALA A 89 1.90 12.28 -12.67
C ALA A 89 2.91 11.22 -12.16
N SER A 90 2.46 10.03 -11.74
CA SER A 90 3.30 8.97 -11.16
C SER A 90 4.17 9.44 -9.99
N ASN A 91 3.70 10.40 -9.19
CA ASN A 91 4.44 11.03 -8.09
C ASN A 91 3.79 10.79 -6.72
N ASN A 92 3.03 9.71 -6.55
CA ASN A 92 2.49 9.35 -5.24
C ASN A 92 3.60 8.91 -4.27
N PRO A 93 3.51 9.30 -3.00
CA PRO A 93 4.36 8.73 -1.96
C PRO A 93 3.99 7.26 -1.71
N ASN A 94 4.88 6.54 -1.06
CA ASN A 94 4.53 5.25 -0.46
C ASN A 94 3.61 5.49 0.75
N LEU A 95 2.72 4.54 1.06
CA LEU A 95 1.73 4.73 2.11
C LEU A 95 2.09 3.91 3.35
N LEU A 96 2.33 4.59 4.46
CA LEU A 96 2.44 4.01 5.79
C LEU A 96 1.04 3.96 6.42
N LEU A 97 0.62 2.78 6.85
CA LEU A 97 -0.62 2.60 7.61
C LEU A 97 -0.27 2.11 9.01
N MET A 98 -0.53 2.96 9.99
CA MET A 98 -0.32 2.66 11.40
C MET A 98 -1.66 2.45 12.10
N ASN A 99 -1.84 1.32 12.78
CA ASN A 99 -2.88 1.25 13.80
C ASN A 99 -2.28 1.06 15.18
N TYR A 100 -2.93 1.67 16.16
CA TYR A 100 -2.47 1.76 17.53
C TYR A 100 -3.59 1.42 18.51
N ASP A 101 -3.19 1.06 19.73
CA ASP A 101 -4.10 0.88 20.85
C ASP A 101 -4.09 2.15 21.74
N LEU A 102 -5.27 2.69 22.03
CA LEU A 102 -5.42 3.90 22.84
C LEU A 102 -5.25 3.67 24.34
N LYS A 103 -5.40 2.44 24.83
CA LYS A 103 -5.24 2.13 26.25
C LYS A 103 -3.77 1.98 26.61
N THR A 104 -3.01 1.27 25.77
CA THR A 104 -1.58 1.05 25.98
C THR A 104 -0.72 2.14 25.34
N LEU A 105 -1.33 3.06 24.57
CA LEU A 105 -0.64 4.09 23.79
C LEU A 105 0.54 3.50 23.00
N ALA A 106 0.28 2.44 22.23
CA ALA A 106 1.33 1.72 21.51
C ALA A 106 0.91 1.32 20.09
N VAL A 107 1.90 1.26 19.20
CA VAL A 107 1.74 0.74 17.84
C VAL A 107 1.42 -0.75 17.89
N VAL A 108 0.35 -1.14 17.20
CA VAL A 108 -0.08 -2.54 17.06
C VAL A 108 0.28 -3.07 15.67
N ASN A 109 0.05 -2.29 14.61
CA ASN A 109 0.61 -2.60 13.29
C ASN A 109 1.19 -1.35 12.64
N LEU A 110 2.23 -1.57 11.85
CA LEU A 110 2.74 -0.63 10.88
C LEU A 110 2.97 -1.42 9.59
N LEU A 111 2.20 -1.11 8.56
CA LEU A 111 2.39 -1.68 7.23
C LEU A 111 2.71 -0.59 6.23
N ILE A 112 3.36 -0.98 5.14
CA ILE A 112 3.65 -0.09 4.01
C ILE A 112 3.01 -0.66 2.76
N VAL A 113 2.38 0.21 1.98
CA VAL A 113 2.00 -0.05 0.60
C VAL A 113 2.94 0.76 -0.31
N PRO A 114 3.83 0.11 -1.07
CA PRO A 114 4.72 0.81 -1.99
C PRO A 114 3.96 1.56 -3.09
N LYS A 115 4.46 2.72 -3.52
CA LYS A 115 3.81 3.61 -4.49
C LYS A 115 3.52 2.97 -5.85
N HIS A 116 4.26 1.95 -6.24
CA HIS A 116 4.02 1.23 -7.50
C HIS A 116 2.76 0.35 -7.46
N PHE A 117 2.14 0.12 -6.30
CA PHE A 117 0.82 -0.51 -6.22
C PHE A 117 -0.34 0.47 -6.47
N PHE A 118 -0.05 1.76 -6.60
CA PHE A 118 -1.06 2.81 -6.82
C PHE A 118 -1.35 2.93 -8.31
N VAL A 119 -2.14 1.99 -8.83
CA VAL A 119 -2.59 1.96 -10.22
C VAL A 119 -4.10 1.79 -10.29
N HIS A 120 -4.67 2.13 -11.45
CA HIS A 120 -6.11 1.95 -11.74
C HIS A 120 -6.98 2.62 -10.66
N ASP A 121 -8.25 2.21 -10.58
CA ASP A 121 -9.29 2.68 -9.66
C ASP A 121 -8.98 2.35 -8.17
N ILE A 122 -7.73 2.48 -7.71
CA ILE A 122 -7.33 2.38 -6.31
C ILE A 122 -7.86 3.57 -5.50
N ILE A 123 -8.15 4.70 -6.14
CA ILE A 123 -8.75 5.86 -5.50
C ILE A 123 -10.25 5.87 -5.78
N GLU A 124 -11.04 5.80 -4.72
CA GLU A 124 -12.50 5.89 -4.75
C GLU A 124 -12.94 7.33 -4.40
N GLU A 125 -13.73 7.95 -5.26
CA GLU A 125 -14.36 9.25 -4.98
C GLU A 125 -15.39 9.14 -3.85
N ARG A 126 -15.37 10.08 -2.90
CA ARG A 126 -16.38 10.16 -1.85
C ARG A 126 -17.46 11.16 -2.22
N LYS A 127 -18.66 10.95 -1.67
CA LYS A 127 -19.73 11.95 -1.75
C LYS A 127 -19.25 13.30 -1.20
N PRO A 128 -19.62 14.42 -1.85
CA PRO A 128 -19.32 15.76 -1.34
C PRO A 128 -19.83 15.95 0.09
N LEU A 129 -19.10 16.73 0.89
CA LEU A 129 -19.59 17.09 2.22
C LEU A 129 -20.87 17.92 2.12
N ALA A 130 -21.78 17.70 3.07
CA ALA A 130 -23.06 18.40 3.15
C ALA A 130 -22.88 19.93 3.21
N ALA A 131 -23.90 20.67 2.78
CA ALA A 131 -23.91 22.13 2.78
C ALA A 131 -23.72 22.75 4.17
N THR A 132 -24.05 22.01 5.23
CA THR A 132 -23.89 22.42 6.64
C THR A 132 -22.47 22.19 7.17
N ALA A 133 -21.62 21.44 6.46
CA ALA A 133 -20.25 21.18 6.89
C ALA A 133 -19.37 22.41 6.72
N ARG A 134 -18.36 22.56 7.60
CA ARG A 134 -17.36 23.64 7.50
C ARG A 134 -16.69 23.75 6.12
N ARG A 135 -16.52 22.60 5.42
CA ARG A 135 -15.99 22.51 4.06
C ARG A 135 -17.07 21.99 3.11
N ALA A 136 -18.22 22.64 3.09
CA ALA A 136 -19.35 22.28 2.22
C ALA A 136 -18.90 22.04 0.77
N GLY A 137 -19.41 20.98 0.15
CA GLY A 137 -19.05 20.60 -1.22
C GLY A 137 -17.67 19.99 -1.40
N TRP A 138 -16.82 19.91 -0.36
CA TRP A 138 -15.51 19.27 -0.47
C TRP A 138 -15.64 17.78 -0.78
N ILE A 139 -14.93 17.32 -1.81
CA ILE A 139 -14.91 15.94 -2.28
C ILE A 139 -13.62 15.28 -1.81
N GLY A 140 -13.77 14.35 -0.86
CA GLY A 140 -12.68 13.51 -0.38
C GLY A 140 -12.51 12.26 -1.23
N SER A 141 -11.53 11.44 -0.87
CA SER A 141 -11.29 10.14 -1.49
C SER A 141 -11.08 9.04 -0.45
N ASN A 142 -11.12 7.79 -0.89
CA ASN A 142 -10.59 6.64 -0.17
C ASN A 142 -9.51 5.95 -1.02
N ILE A 143 -8.51 5.38 -0.37
CA ILE A 143 -7.58 4.43 -0.99
C ILE A 143 -8.14 3.02 -0.73
N LEU A 144 -8.36 2.25 -1.80
CA LEU A 144 -8.91 0.89 -1.77
C LEU A 144 -7.82 -0.15 -1.51
N LEU A 145 -7.49 -0.36 -0.23
CA LEU A 145 -6.51 -1.35 0.22
C LEU A 145 -6.85 -2.78 -0.19
N GLY A 146 -8.14 -3.08 -0.36
CA GLY A 146 -8.61 -4.37 -0.89
C GLY A 146 -8.24 -4.63 -2.35
N LYS A 147 -7.75 -3.63 -3.09
CA LYS A 147 -7.20 -3.80 -4.45
C LYS A 147 -5.69 -4.07 -4.47
N VAL A 148 -5.01 -3.86 -3.35
CA VAL A 148 -3.57 -4.14 -3.24
C VAL A 148 -3.37 -5.63 -2.98
N PRO A 149 -2.55 -6.35 -3.79
CA PRO A 149 -2.09 -7.70 -3.48
C PRO A 149 -1.45 -7.79 -2.07
N GLU A 150 -1.52 -8.94 -1.43
CA GLU A 150 -0.89 -9.18 -0.13
C GLU A 150 0.63 -8.97 -0.19
N SER A 151 1.30 -9.31 -1.30
CA SER A 151 2.72 -8.98 -1.50
C SER A 151 3.01 -7.47 -1.48
N GLY A 152 2.01 -6.63 -1.70
CA GLY A 152 2.11 -5.18 -1.63
C GLY A 152 1.84 -4.60 -0.23
N LYS A 153 1.50 -5.43 0.76
CA LYS A 153 1.20 -5.02 2.15
C LYS A 153 2.34 -5.47 3.06
N ILE A 154 3.43 -4.72 3.04
CA ILE A 154 4.66 -5.11 3.72
C ILE A 154 4.61 -4.66 5.18
N HIS A 155 4.59 -5.60 6.11
CA HIS A 155 4.49 -5.31 7.54
C HIS A 155 5.86 -5.04 8.17
N ILE A 156 6.03 -3.90 8.85
CA ILE A 156 7.16 -3.63 9.77
C ILE A 156 6.82 -4.08 11.20
N VAL A 157 5.60 -3.78 11.64
CA VAL A 157 5.05 -4.25 12.92
C VAL A 157 3.76 -4.99 12.61
N GLN A 158 3.61 -6.19 13.15
CA GLN A 158 2.42 -7.02 12.96
C GLN A 158 1.95 -7.56 14.31
N ASN A 159 0.71 -7.23 14.69
CA ASN A 159 0.07 -7.65 15.94
C ASN A 159 0.94 -7.41 17.19
N GLY A 160 1.60 -6.25 17.27
CA GLY A 160 2.49 -5.89 18.36
C GLY A 160 3.86 -6.57 18.31
N VAL A 161 4.21 -7.25 17.22
CA VAL A 161 5.52 -7.87 17.02
C VAL A 161 6.29 -7.10 15.96
N ILE A 162 7.52 -6.70 16.28
CA ILE A 162 8.43 -6.06 15.32
C ILE A 162 8.98 -7.17 14.41
N ARG A 163 8.82 -6.99 13.11
CA ARG A 163 9.36 -7.94 12.12
C ARG A 163 10.83 -7.69 11.88
N ASP A 164 11.53 -8.77 11.53
CA ASP A 164 12.93 -8.74 11.12
C ASP A 164 13.12 -7.76 9.95
N LYS A 165 14.10 -6.87 10.07
CA LYS A 165 14.29 -5.77 9.13
C LYS A 165 14.72 -6.30 7.77
N GLU A 166 15.61 -7.27 7.74
CA GLU A 166 16.15 -7.87 6.53
C GLU A 166 15.04 -8.56 5.73
N LEU A 167 14.09 -9.21 6.40
CA LEU A 167 12.89 -9.75 5.75
C LEU A 167 12.01 -8.65 5.13
N VAL A 168 11.75 -7.55 5.84
CA VAL A 168 10.96 -6.42 5.32
C VAL A 168 11.61 -5.80 4.08
N LEU A 169 12.94 -5.62 4.12
CA LEU A 169 13.69 -5.11 2.98
C LEU A 169 13.62 -6.10 1.80
N ALA A 170 13.76 -7.41 2.04
CA ALA A 170 13.65 -8.41 0.99
C ALA A 170 12.25 -8.44 0.35
N GLU A 171 11.18 -8.34 1.15
CA GLU A 171 9.80 -8.22 0.66
C GLU A 171 9.62 -6.99 -0.24
N TRP A 172 10.17 -5.84 0.15
CA TRP A 172 10.16 -4.65 -0.68
C TRP A 172 10.90 -4.83 -2.00
N GLN A 173 12.09 -5.44 -1.97
CA GLN A 173 12.90 -5.66 -3.16
C GLN A 173 12.16 -6.55 -4.18
N LYS A 174 11.41 -7.55 -3.71
CA LYS A 174 10.59 -8.42 -4.56
C LYS A 174 9.52 -7.67 -5.34
N THR A 175 9.12 -6.47 -4.95
CA THR A 175 8.07 -5.70 -5.65
C THR A 175 8.64 -4.64 -6.60
N LEU A 176 9.95 -4.33 -6.54
CA LEU A 176 10.54 -3.21 -7.27
C LEU A 176 10.40 -3.30 -8.79
N PHE A 177 10.37 -4.52 -9.35
CA PHE A 177 10.21 -4.72 -10.80
C PHE A 177 8.94 -4.07 -11.37
N LEU A 178 7.92 -3.82 -10.54
CA LEU A 178 6.68 -3.17 -10.92
C LEU A 178 6.90 -1.71 -11.32
N ARG A 179 7.93 -1.05 -10.78
CA ARG A 179 8.22 0.38 -11.05
C ARG A 179 8.55 0.64 -12.51
N ASP A 180 9.20 -0.32 -13.16
CA ASP A 180 9.67 -0.20 -14.53
C ASP A 180 8.56 -0.48 -15.56
N GLN A 181 7.35 -0.81 -15.10
CA GLN A 181 6.21 -1.14 -15.95
C GLN A 181 5.36 0.08 -16.23
N SER A 182 4.79 0.16 -17.44
CA SER A 182 3.76 1.15 -17.77
C SER A 182 2.54 1.00 -16.86
N LEU A 183 1.73 2.06 -16.69
CA LEU A 183 0.54 2.00 -15.83
C LEU A 183 -0.41 0.85 -16.21
N GLU A 184 -0.64 0.65 -17.51
CA GLU A 184 -1.48 -0.43 -18.02
C GLU A 184 -0.89 -1.82 -17.72
N SER A 185 0.40 -2.04 -18.04
CA SER A 185 1.06 -3.32 -17.79
C SER A 185 1.09 -3.63 -16.30
N ARG A 186 1.33 -2.61 -15.47
CA ARG A 186 1.34 -2.72 -14.02
C ARG A 186 -0.02 -3.11 -13.48
N GLY A 187 -1.11 -2.56 -14.02
CA GLY A 187 -2.46 -3.00 -13.69
C GLY A 187 -2.66 -4.49 -13.84
N TRP A 188 -2.43 -4.99 -15.06
CA TRP A 188 -2.60 -6.41 -15.37
C TRP A 188 -1.76 -7.30 -14.46
N LEU A 189 -0.52 -6.89 -14.16
CA LEU A 189 0.33 -7.60 -13.22
C LEU A 189 -0.28 -7.65 -11.82
N LEU A 190 -0.73 -6.52 -11.27
CA LEU A 190 -1.31 -6.48 -9.93
C LEU A 190 -2.60 -7.30 -9.84
N ASP A 191 -3.48 -7.21 -10.83
CA ASP A 191 -4.74 -7.96 -10.81
C ASP A 191 -4.50 -9.47 -10.95
N VAL A 192 -3.53 -9.89 -11.77
CA VAL A 192 -3.14 -11.31 -11.85
C VAL A 192 -2.44 -11.77 -10.57
N MET A 193 -1.55 -10.96 -9.97
CA MET A 193 -0.94 -11.26 -8.67
C MET A 193 -2.01 -11.48 -7.60
N LYS A 194 -3.02 -10.60 -7.55
CA LYS A 194 -4.14 -10.72 -6.64
C LYS A 194 -4.98 -11.98 -6.88
N CYS A 195 -5.24 -12.33 -8.13
CA CYS A 195 -5.93 -13.59 -8.46
C CYS A 195 -5.16 -14.79 -7.92
N VAL A 196 -3.85 -14.85 -8.16
CA VAL A 196 -2.98 -15.93 -7.68
C VAL A 196 -2.98 -16.02 -6.16
N GLU A 197 -2.78 -14.90 -5.46
CA GLU A 197 -2.78 -14.86 -4.00
C GLU A 197 -4.15 -15.22 -3.40
N SER A 198 -5.25 -14.84 -4.06
CA SER A 198 -6.60 -15.13 -3.58
C SER A 198 -6.95 -16.62 -3.61
N LEU A 199 -6.19 -17.44 -4.35
CA LEU A 199 -6.32 -18.90 -4.29
C LEU A 199 -5.96 -19.45 -2.91
N GLY A 200 -5.15 -18.74 -2.12
CA GLY A 200 -4.71 -19.16 -0.79
C GLY A 200 -3.83 -20.41 -0.79
N LYS A 201 -3.21 -20.71 -1.94
CA LYS A 201 -2.40 -21.91 -2.17
C LYS A 201 -0.97 -21.53 -2.54
N ARG A 202 -0.02 -22.31 -2.04
CA ARG A 202 1.37 -22.22 -2.48
C ARG A 202 1.55 -22.76 -3.89
N ASP A 203 0.91 -23.87 -4.22
CA ASP A 203 0.96 -24.50 -5.54
C ASP A 203 -0.42 -24.36 -6.21
N PHE A 204 -0.43 -23.93 -7.47
CA PHE A 204 -1.66 -23.64 -8.21
C PHE A 204 -1.52 -23.96 -9.70
N THR A 205 -2.65 -24.10 -10.37
CA THR A 205 -2.72 -24.45 -11.78
C THR A 205 -3.14 -23.26 -12.66
N LEU A 206 -2.83 -23.34 -13.95
CA LEU A 206 -3.28 -22.34 -14.93
C LEU A 206 -4.81 -22.26 -14.98
N GLU A 207 -5.50 -23.40 -14.84
CA GLU A 207 -6.96 -23.48 -14.90
C GLU A 207 -7.61 -22.76 -13.72
N GLU A 208 -7.03 -22.86 -12.52
CA GLU A 208 -7.49 -22.09 -11.36
C GLU A 208 -7.36 -20.57 -11.57
N VAL A 209 -6.32 -20.12 -12.28
CA VAL A 209 -6.21 -18.69 -12.65
C VAL A 209 -7.21 -18.32 -13.75
N TYR A 210 -7.53 -19.24 -14.67
CA TYR A 210 -8.56 -19.02 -15.69
C TYR A 210 -9.98 -18.90 -15.13
N ALA A 211 -10.24 -19.42 -13.92
CA ALA A 211 -11.50 -19.15 -13.23
C ALA A 211 -11.75 -17.64 -13.01
N PHE A 212 -10.71 -16.80 -13.02
CA PHE A 212 -10.82 -15.34 -12.91
C PHE A 212 -10.97 -14.62 -14.26
N GLU A 213 -11.09 -15.33 -15.39
CA GLU A 213 -11.21 -14.74 -16.73
C GLU A 213 -12.32 -13.69 -16.82
N ARG A 214 -13.52 -14.01 -16.31
CA ARG A 214 -14.64 -13.05 -16.33
C ARG A 214 -14.33 -11.81 -15.52
N HIS A 215 -13.79 -11.98 -14.31
CA HIS A 215 -13.43 -10.87 -13.43
C HIS A 215 -12.40 -9.94 -14.08
N LEU A 216 -11.34 -10.52 -14.66
CA LEU A 216 -10.30 -9.77 -15.36
C LEU A 216 -10.84 -9.12 -16.65
N GLY A 217 -11.77 -9.78 -17.36
CA GLY A 217 -12.46 -9.20 -18.51
C GLY A 217 -13.29 -7.97 -18.15
N ASP A 218 -13.98 -7.99 -17.00
CA ASP A 218 -14.75 -6.85 -16.51
C ASP A 218 -13.86 -5.66 -16.14
N LEU A 219 -12.66 -5.91 -15.62
CA LEU A 219 -11.65 -4.87 -15.34
C LEU A 219 -11.00 -4.30 -16.61
N TYR A 220 -10.92 -5.11 -17.66
CA TYR A 220 -10.26 -4.77 -18.93
C TYR A 220 -11.17 -5.01 -20.13
N PRO A 221 -12.29 -4.27 -20.27
CA PRO A 221 -13.31 -4.53 -21.28
C PRO A 221 -12.81 -4.38 -22.73
N GLY A 222 -11.69 -3.67 -22.94
CA GLY A 222 -11.05 -3.56 -24.25
C GLY A 222 -10.22 -4.78 -24.67
N ASN A 223 -9.99 -5.75 -23.79
CA ASN A 223 -9.14 -6.91 -24.07
C ASN A 223 -9.98 -8.15 -24.43
N GLN A 224 -9.92 -8.57 -25.69
CA GLN A 224 -10.63 -9.76 -26.20
C GLN A 224 -9.85 -11.07 -25.98
N ASN A 225 -8.66 -11.00 -25.40
CA ASN A 225 -7.71 -12.11 -25.28
C ASN A 225 -7.22 -12.26 -23.82
N VAL A 226 -8.16 -12.38 -22.87
CA VAL A 226 -7.88 -12.44 -21.42
C VAL A 226 -7.00 -13.64 -21.04
N ARG A 227 -7.34 -14.87 -21.44
CA ARG A 227 -6.50 -16.07 -21.14
C ARG A 227 -5.07 -15.97 -21.67
N PRO A 228 -4.83 -15.54 -22.93
CA PRO A 228 -3.48 -15.20 -23.40
C PRO A 228 -2.78 -14.16 -22.52
N LYS A 229 -3.49 -13.09 -22.13
CA LYS A 229 -2.93 -12.03 -21.27
C LYS A 229 -2.54 -12.56 -19.89
N ILE A 230 -3.36 -13.41 -19.28
CA ILE A 230 -3.03 -14.12 -18.02
C ILE A 230 -1.73 -14.91 -18.16
N ARG A 231 -1.58 -15.71 -19.23
CA ARG A 231 -0.33 -16.48 -19.45
C ARG A 231 0.88 -15.57 -19.58
N GLN A 232 0.75 -14.46 -20.30
CA GLN A 232 1.81 -13.47 -20.44
C GLN A 232 2.20 -12.90 -19.07
N GLN A 233 1.23 -12.54 -18.22
CA GLN A 233 1.53 -12.02 -16.88
C GLN A 233 2.21 -13.08 -16.00
N LEU A 234 1.75 -14.33 -16.01
CA LEU A 234 2.38 -15.42 -15.25
C LEU A 234 3.83 -15.67 -15.70
N GLN A 235 4.11 -15.61 -17.00
CA GLN A 235 5.49 -15.72 -17.50
C GLN A 235 6.36 -14.58 -16.98
N PHE A 236 5.85 -13.35 -17.03
CA PHE A 236 6.57 -12.20 -16.49
C PHE A 236 6.82 -12.32 -14.98
N LEU A 237 5.81 -12.71 -14.21
CA LEU A 237 5.93 -12.93 -12.76
C LEU A 237 6.95 -14.03 -12.43
N ARG A 238 7.03 -15.09 -13.25
CA ARG A 238 8.06 -16.12 -13.14
C ARG A 238 9.45 -15.55 -13.35
N ASP A 239 9.63 -14.77 -14.40
CA ASP A 239 10.95 -14.20 -14.76
C ASP A 239 11.45 -13.20 -13.71
N ARG A 240 10.53 -12.62 -12.93
CA ARG A 240 10.85 -11.77 -11.76
C ARG A 240 10.95 -12.52 -10.44
N GLY A 241 10.81 -13.84 -10.46
CA GLY A 241 10.94 -14.70 -9.28
C GLY A 241 9.78 -14.57 -8.29
N PHE A 242 8.63 -14.02 -8.70
CA PHE A 242 7.42 -14.00 -7.88
C PHE A 242 6.73 -15.38 -7.84
N ILE A 243 6.77 -16.10 -8.95
CA ILE A 243 6.33 -17.50 -9.05
C ILE A 243 7.41 -18.39 -9.66
N GLU A 244 7.25 -19.69 -9.51
CA GLU A 244 8.07 -20.73 -10.12
C GLU A 244 7.20 -21.60 -11.02
N PHE A 245 7.76 -22.04 -12.15
CA PHE A 245 7.09 -22.98 -13.06
C PHE A 245 7.54 -24.40 -12.72
N LEU A 246 6.60 -25.23 -12.27
CA LEU A 246 6.90 -26.61 -11.86
C LEU A 246 6.79 -27.57 -13.04
N ALA A 247 5.69 -27.46 -13.80
CA ALA A 247 5.39 -28.28 -14.95
C ALA A 247 4.37 -27.55 -15.84
N ARG A 248 4.02 -28.14 -16.99
CA ARG A 248 3.02 -27.56 -17.90
C ARG A 248 1.73 -27.22 -17.15
N GLY A 249 1.42 -25.92 -17.08
CA GLY A 249 0.23 -25.39 -16.41
C GLY A 249 0.24 -25.47 -14.89
N ASN A 250 1.38 -25.74 -14.25
CA ASN A 250 1.53 -25.86 -12.80
C ASN A 250 2.59 -24.88 -12.28
N TYR A 251 2.23 -24.12 -11.26
CA TYR A 251 3.02 -23.02 -10.72
C TYR A 251 3.13 -23.10 -9.20
N ARG A 252 4.13 -22.43 -8.65
CA ARG A 252 4.32 -22.25 -7.22
C ARG A 252 4.57 -20.78 -6.89
N LEU A 253 3.83 -20.23 -5.92
CA LEU A 253 4.09 -18.91 -5.37
C LEU A 253 5.39 -18.96 -4.54
N LYS A 254 6.33 -18.04 -4.81
CA LYS A 254 7.58 -17.95 -4.04
C LYS A 254 7.35 -17.10 -2.80
N SER A 255 7.67 -17.68 -1.63
CA SER A 255 7.68 -17.01 -0.33
C SER A 255 8.73 -15.91 -0.27
#